data_AF-A0AA37WNI7-F1
#
_entry.id   AF-A0AA37WNI7-F1
#
_cell.length_a   1.000
_cell.length_b   1.000
_cell.length_c   1.000
_cell.angle_alpha   90.00
_cell.angle_beta   90.00
_cell.angle_gamma   90.00
#
_symmetry.space_group_name_H-M   'P 1'
#
loop_
_entity.id
_entity.type
_entity.pdbx_description
1 polymer ?
#
loop_
_entity_poly.entity_id
_entity_poly.type
_entity_poly.pdbx_seq_one_letter_code
_entity_poly.pdbx_strand_id
1 'polypeptide(L)'
;MKGYVGDYYEWLHREIASEFGQTIPLTYNRGLHDTGLYGELAEYFNGVMGETPAEANTPENLYFAIHQDNNIRLNLATSSTLVDDSPLYNKRHIASVYALGGHPIVPYDVYIGPGKPRFYGDHNEFGPYYNLVREKAGLFDGHGILDVYIDHYQNTMGVIQQQEKLSGVSSRRNVMAVLKKNDSSSRVLHVVNWQVSRANMENGSHYFTFWIDKSLIPFNPTQVTIYRPNRPDIVAPVYEDTNNRWKVTISGVDVWAVAKFQ
;
A
#
# COMPACT_ATOMS: atom_id res chain seq x y z
N MET A 1 -10.56 -29.81 16.21
CA MET A 1 -11.27 -28.62 15.70
C MET A 1 -11.00 -28.40 14.22
N LYS A 2 -9.75 -28.49 13.75
CA LYS A 2 -9.38 -28.35 12.32
C LYS A 2 -10.20 -29.19 11.33
N GLY A 3 -10.41 -30.50 11.60
CA GLY A 3 -11.15 -31.38 10.69
C GLY A 3 -12.57 -30.88 10.38
N TYR A 4 -13.42 -30.71 11.39
CA TYR A 4 -14.80 -30.26 11.19
C TYR A 4 -14.94 -28.88 10.53
N VAL A 5 -14.02 -27.95 10.83
CA VAL A 5 -14.08 -26.60 10.28
C VAL A 5 -13.64 -26.58 8.81
N GLY A 6 -12.55 -27.29 8.49
CA GLY A 6 -12.11 -27.43 7.11
C GLY A 6 -13.13 -28.16 6.25
N ASP A 7 -13.66 -29.28 6.73
CA ASP A 7 -14.71 -30.05 6.04
C ASP A 7 -15.95 -29.19 5.75
N TYR A 8 -16.34 -28.33 6.70
CA TYR A 8 -17.45 -27.40 6.52
C TYR A 8 -17.18 -26.38 5.42
N TYR A 9 -16.01 -25.75 5.38
CA TYR A 9 -15.72 -24.76 4.34
C TYR A 9 -15.52 -25.38 2.96
N GLU A 10 -14.90 -26.55 2.87
CA GLU A 10 -14.82 -27.29 1.61
C GLU A 10 -16.22 -27.68 1.10
N TRP A 11 -17.10 -28.15 1.99
CA TRP A 11 -18.49 -28.41 1.66
C TRP A 11 -19.19 -27.13 1.19
N LEU A 12 -19.05 -26.02 1.92
CA LEU A 12 -19.67 -24.74 1.57
C LEU A 12 -19.22 -24.25 0.19
N HIS A 13 -17.93 -24.31 -0.12
CA HIS A 13 -17.40 -23.96 -1.44
C HIS A 13 -18.00 -24.82 -2.56
N ARG A 14 -18.16 -26.14 -2.32
CA ARG A 14 -18.79 -27.06 -3.29
C ARG A 14 -20.26 -26.75 -3.50
N GLU A 15 -21.04 -26.54 -2.44
CA GLU A 15 -22.47 -26.23 -2.54
C GLU A 15 -22.70 -24.91 -3.29
N ILE A 16 -21.96 -23.86 -2.93
CA ILE A 16 -22.01 -22.58 -3.63
C ILE A 16 -21.64 -22.77 -5.10
N ALA A 17 -20.56 -23.49 -5.40
CA ALA A 17 -20.16 -23.71 -6.80
C ALA A 17 -21.21 -24.52 -7.59
N SER A 18 -21.87 -25.49 -6.96
CA SER A 18 -22.94 -26.28 -7.57
C SER A 18 -24.17 -25.43 -7.88
N GLU A 19 -24.55 -24.54 -6.97
CA GLU A 19 -25.73 -23.67 -7.14
C GLU A 19 -25.50 -22.58 -8.19
N PHE A 20 -24.32 -21.93 -8.17
CA PHE A 20 -24.04 -20.77 -9.02
C PHE A 20 -23.26 -21.09 -10.30
N GLY A 21 -22.84 -22.35 -10.48
CA GLY A 21 -22.04 -22.80 -11.64
C GLY A 21 -20.61 -22.21 -11.69
N GLN A 22 -20.16 -21.58 -10.61
CA GLN A 22 -18.83 -20.98 -10.48
C GLN A 22 -18.39 -20.90 -9.03
N THR A 23 -17.08 -20.87 -8.78
CA THR A 23 -16.55 -20.59 -7.44
C THR A 23 -16.83 -19.13 -7.06
N ILE A 24 -17.42 -18.91 -5.89
CA ILE A 24 -17.58 -17.56 -5.32
C ILE A 24 -16.48 -17.33 -4.28
N PRO A 25 -15.69 -16.25 -4.40
CA PRO A 25 -14.69 -15.93 -3.40
C PRO A 25 -15.33 -15.67 -2.03
N LEU A 26 -14.86 -16.37 -1.01
CA LEU A 26 -15.23 -16.10 0.38
C LEU A 26 -14.20 -15.18 1.03
N THR A 27 -14.67 -14.24 1.83
CA THR A 27 -13.85 -13.40 2.69
C THR A 27 -14.26 -13.58 4.15
N TYR A 28 -13.34 -13.35 5.07
CA TYR A 28 -13.67 -13.27 6.50
C TYR A 28 -13.00 -12.07 7.14
N ASN A 29 -13.63 -11.54 8.19
CA ASN A 29 -13.02 -10.51 9.01
C ASN A 29 -12.09 -11.18 10.03
N ARG A 30 -10.79 -10.96 9.88
CA ARG A 30 -9.77 -11.45 10.81
C ARG A 30 -9.54 -10.47 11.97
N GLY A 31 -9.85 -9.18 11.78
CA GLY A 31 -9.28 -8.08 12.56
C GLY A 31 -7.75 -8.04 12.35
N LEU A 32 -7.17 -6.93 11.88
CA LEU A 32 -5.73 -6.90 11.51
C LEU A 32 -4.76 -7.05 12.70
N HIS A 33 -5.26 -7.36 13.90
CA HIS A 33 -4.51 -7.54 15.14
C HIS A 33 -4.59 -8.95 15.73
N ASP A 34 -5.51 -9.80 15.26
CA ASP A 34 -5.71 -11.11 15.86
C ASP A 34 -4.87 -12.17 15.13
N THR A 35 -3.83 -12.64 15.82
CA THR A 35 -2.98 -13.74 15.37
C THR A 35 -3.35 -15.08 16.02
N GLY A 36 -4.29 -15.08 16.97
CA GLY A 36 -4.48 -16.19 17.90
C GLY A 36 -5.74 -17.03 17.68
N LEU A 37 -6.87 -16.43 17.27
CA LEU A 37 -8.16 -17.15 17.23
C LEU A 37 -8.62 -17.56 15.83
N TYR A 38 -8.34 -16.74 14.81
CA TYR A 38 -8.87 -16.97 13.45
C TYR A 38 -7.78 -17.15 12.38
N GLY A 39 -6.50 -17.08 12.75
CA GLY A 39 -5.40 -17.20 11.78
C GLY A 39 -5.41 -18.53 11.03
N GLU A 40 -5.81 -19.62 11.69
CA GLU A 40 -5.92 -20.94 11.04
C GLU A 40 -7.09 -21.02 10.06
N LEU A 41 -8.07 -20.11 10.13
CA LEU A 41 -9.18 -20.10 9.18
C LEU A 41 -8.77 -19.49 7.83
N ALA A 42 -7.68 -18.71 7.79
CA ALA A 42 -7.21 -18.02 6.60
C ALA A 42 -7.13 -18.90 5.35
N GLU A 43 -6.72 -20.16 5.52
CA GLU A 43 -6.54 -21.11 4.42
C GLU A 43 -7.83 -21.50 3.71
N TYR A 44 -9.00 -21.31 4.34
CA TYR A 44 -10.32 -21.67 3.78
C TYR A 44 -11.00 -20.51 3.03
N PHE A 45 -10.41 -19.31 3.07
CA PHE A 45 -10.95 -18.11 2.45
C PHE A 45 -10.08 -17.63 1.30
N ASN A 46 -10.72 -16.97 0.33
CA ASN A 46 -10.01 -16.37 -0.81
C ASN A 46 -9.45 -14.99 -0.47
N GLY A 47 -10.03 -14.34 0.54
CA GLY A 47 -9.57 -13.07 1.05
C GLY A 47 -9.71 -12.90 2.55
N VAL A 48 -8.85 -12.06 3.13
CA VAL A 48 -9.01 -11.54 4.47
C VAL A 48 -9.47 -10.11 4.38
N MET A 49 -10.48 -9.80 5.17
CA MET A 49 -10.78 -8.45 5.57
C MET A 49 -10.24 -8.22 6.97
N GLY A 50 -9.72 -7.04 7.23
CA GLY A 50 -9.37 -6.73 8.59
C GLY A 50 -9.35 -5.25 8.86
N GLU A 51 -9.67 -4.96 10.11
CA GLU A 51 -9.84 -3.63 10.66
C GLU A 51 -8.59 -3.23 11.44
N THR A 52 -8.03 -2.05 11.14
CA THR A 52 -7.01 -1.39 11.97
C THR A 52 -7.59 -0.11 12.60
N PRO A 53 -7.36 0.13 13.91
CA PRO A 53 -7.63 1.43 14.50
C PRO A 53 -6.66 2.47 13.92
N ALA A 54 -7.07 3.74 13.92
CA ALA A 54 -6.32 4.83 13.30
C ALA A 54 -4.86 4.83 13.77
N GLU A 55 -4.62 4.79 15.07
CA GLU A 55 -3.31 4.86 15.69
C GLU A 55 -2.36 3.71 15.30
N ALA A 56 -2.90 2.58 14.86
CA ALA A 56 -2.13 1.42 14.43
C ALA A 56 -1.85 1.42 12.93
N ASN A 57 -2.42 2.34 12.14
CA ASN A 57 -2.19 2.47 10.70
C ASN A 57 -0.81 3.09 10.38
N THR A 58 0.26 2.49 10.86
CA THR A 58 1.63 2.84 10.45
C THR A 58 2.04 2.05 9.19
N PRO A 59 3.00 2.53 8.39
CA PRO A 59 3.50 1.79 7.23
C PRO A 59 3.92 0.35 7.56
N GLU A 60 4.61 0.15 8.69
CA GLU A 60 5.08 -1.15 9.16
C GLU A 60 3.90 -2.07 9.48
N ASN A 61 2.95 -1.60 10.27
CA ASN A 61 1.78 -2.37 10.65
C ASN A 61 0.93 -2.72 9.44
N LEU A 62 0.76 -1.79 8.48
CA LEU A 62 0.06 -2.05 7.22
C LEU A 62 0.79 -3.10 6.38
N TYR A 63 2.13 -3.02 6.29
CA TYR A 63 2.93 -4.02 5.60
C TYR A 63 2.71 -5.41 6.20
N PHE A 64 2.83 -5.55 7.52
CA PHE A 64 2.62 -6.83 8.20
C PHE A 64 1.18 -7.31 8.07
N ALA A 65 0.20 -6.45 8.29
CA ALA A 65 -1.21 -6.76 8.15
C ALA A 65 -1.56 -7.36 6.78
N ILE A 66 -0.99 -6.80 5.71
CA ILE A 66 -1.25 -7.24 4.33
C ILE A 66 -0.44 -8.50 3.97
N HIS A 67 0.77 -8.66 4.52
CA HIS A 67 1.69 -9.74 4.12
C HIS A 67 1.83 -10.87 5.14
N GLN A 68 0.99 -10.88 6.18
CA GLN A 68 1.08 -11.91 7.21
C GLN A 68 0.76 -13.32 6.65
N ASP A 69 -0.14 -13.41 5.66
CA ASP A 69 -0.59 -14.67 5.10
C ASP A 69 -0.29 -14.76 3.60
N ASN A 70 0.83 -15.40 3.24
CA ASN A 70 1.26 -15.57 1.85
C ASN A 70 0.29 -16.40 0.97
N ASN A 71 -0.70 -17.05 1.56
CA ASN A 71 -1.67 -17.89 0.87
C ASN A 71 -2.96 -17.15 0.48
N ILE A 72 -3.13 -15.90 0.93
CA ILE A 72 -4.35 -15.13 0.68
C ILE A 72 -4.24 -14.39 -0.64
N ARG A 73 -5.26 -14.55 -1.49
CA ARG A 73 -5.31 -13.96 -2.83
C ARG A 73 -5.88 -12.54 -2.84
N LEU A 74 -6.65 -12.17 -1.81
CA LEU A 74 -7.28 -10.86 -1.70
C LEU A 74 -7.15 -10.31 -0.26
N ASN A 75 -6.29 -9.32 -0.07
CA ASN A 75 -6.20 -8.60 1.20
C ASN A 75 -7.04 -7.33 1.14
N LEU A 76 -8.21 -7.37 1.76
CA LEU A 76 -9.07 -6.21 1.97
C LEU A 76 -8.65 -5.55 3.30
N ALA A 77 -7.97 -4.41 3.22
CA ALA A 77 -7.68 -3.63 4.42
C ALA A 77 -8.82 -2.63 4.62
N THR A 78 -9.62 -2.83 5.66
CA THR A 78 -10.55 -1.82 6.17
C THR A 78 -9.81 -0.97 7.19
N SER A 79 -9.78 0.34 7.01
CA SER A 79 -9.65 1.22 8.18
C SER A 79 -10.98 1.15 8.92
N SER A 80 -11.01 0.69 10.17
CA SER A 80 -12.26 0.64 10.93
C SER A 80 -12.18 1.41 12.23
N THR A 81 -13.37 1.85 12.63
CA THR A 81 -13.78 2.51 13.87
C THR A 81 -13.22 3.89 14.16
N LEU A 82 -12.07 4.28 13.60
CA LEU A 82 -11.56 5.64 13.69
C LEU A 82 -10.98 6.02 12.34
N VAL A 83 -11.84 6.49 11.44
CA VAL A 83 -11.36 7.45 10.45
C VAL A 83 -10.77 8.58 11.28
N ASP A 84 -9.46 8.76 11.20
CA ASP A 84 -8.88 10.02 11.62
C ASP A 84 -9.62 11.08 10.78
N ASP A 85 -10.23 12.05 11.45
CA ASP A 85 -10.96 13.13 10.79
C ASP A 85 -10.04 13.95 9.87
N SER A 86 -8.72 13.73 9.95
CA SER A 86 -7.70 14.12 8.99
C SER A 86 -7.85 13.42 7.63
N PRO A 87 -8.26 14.14 6.56
CA PRO A 87 -8.28 13.58 5.21
C PRO A 87 -6.88 13.18 4.72
N LEU A 88 -5.83 13.82 5.24
CA LEU A 88 -4.44 13.50 4.92
C LEU A 88 -4.06 12.09 5.39
N TYR A 89 -4.53 11.69 6.58
CA TYR A 89 -4.28 10.35 7.10
C TYR A 89 -4.94 9.29 6.21
N ASN A 90 -6.20 9.50 5.85
CA ASN A 90 -6.93 8.59 4.97
C ASN A 90 -6.28 8.47 3.59
N LYS A 91 -5.79 9.58 3.01
CA LYS A 91 -5.02 9.57 1.75
C LYS A 91 -3.77 8.69 1.85
N ARG A 92 -3.03 8.76 2.96
CA ARG A 92 -1.85 7.92 3.22
C ARG A 92 -2.20 6.45 3.38
N HIS A 93 -3.28 6.16 4.10
CA HIS A 93 -3.78 4.81 4.25
C HIS A 93 -4.16 4.21 2.90
N ILE A 94 -4.98 4.91 2.10
CA ILE A 94 -5.36 4.50 0.73
C ILE A 94 -4.12 4.19 -0.11
N ALA A 95 -3.21 5.15 -0.19
CA ALA A 95 -1.98 5.04 -0.97
C ALA A 95 -1.12 3.86 -0.52
N SER A 96 -1.01 3.65 0.79
CA SER A 96 -0.18 2.58 1.37
C SER A 96 -0.77 1.21 1.10
N VAL A 97 -2.08 1.05 1.32
CA VAL A 97 -2.77 -0.22 1.06
C VAL A 97 -2.63 -0.63 -0.40
N TYR A 98 -2.87 0.29 -1.36
CA TYR A 98 -2.67 -0.01 -2.78
C TYR A 98 -1.19 -0.27 -3.14
N ALA A 99 -0.25 0.50 -2.59
CA ALA A 99 1.18 0.28 -2.80
C ALA A 99 1.61 -1.14 -2.36
N LEU A 100 1.04 -1.61 -1.25
CA LEU A 100 1.27 -2.93 -0.66
C LEU A 100 0.46 -4.05 -1.34
N GLY A 101 -0.35 -3.76 -2.36
CA GLY A 101 -1.18 -4.76 -3.04
C GLY A 101 -2.46 -5.17 -2.30
N GLY A 102 -2.78 -4.47 -1.21
CA GLY A 102 -4.08 -4.58 -0.56
C GLY A 102 -5.15 -3.73 -1.27
N HIS A 103 -6.38 -3.88 -0.84
CA HIS A 103 -7.53 -3.12 -1.32
C HIS A 103 -8.10 -2.33 -0.15
N PRO A 104 -8.02 -0.99 -0.18
CA PRO A 104 -8.53 -0.20 0.92
C PRO A 104 -10.05 -0.18 0.81
N ILE A 105 -10.71 -0.61 1.85
CA ILE A 105 -12.13 -0.31 2.03
C ILE A 105 -12.16 1.06 2.69
N VAL A 106 -12.15 2.11 1.86
CA VAL A 106 -12.38 3.46 2.38
C VAL A 106 -13.83 3.83 2.25
N PRO A 107 -14.42 4.22 3.37
CA PRO A 107 -15.83 4.47 3.42
C PRO A 107 -16.19 5.92 3.02
N TYR A 108 -17.18 6.02 2.14
CA TYR A 108 -17.90 7.27 1.85
C TYR A 108 -18.92 7.63 2.97
N ASP A 109 -19.27 6.68 3.85
CA ASP A 109 -20.19 6.86 4.99
C ASP A 109 -19.78 5.91 6.14
N VAL A 110 -19.37 6.46 7.29
CA VAL A 110 -18.78 5.70 8.41
C VAL A 110 -19.41 6.01 9.73
N TYR A 111 -19.71 4.95 10.46
CA TYR A 111 -19.85 5.04 11.89
C TYR A 111 -18.47 5.11 12.58
N ILE A 112 -18.07 6.29 13.05
CA ILE A 112 -16.79 6.53 13.75
C ILE A 112 -16.90 6.41 15.28
N GLY A 113 -17.92 5.67 15.75
CA GLY A 113 -18.15 5.38 17.15
C GLY A 113 -19.31 6.16 17.81
N PRO A 114 -19.70 5.77 19.04
CA PRO A 114 -20.82 6.38 19.74
C PRO A 114 -20.58 7.87 20.02
N GLY A 115 -21.63 8.69 19.90
CA GLY A 115 -21.58 10.12 20.22
C GLY A 115 -20.82 11.00 19.21
N LYS A 116 -20.32 10.42 18.11
CA LYS A 116 -19.69 11.15 17.01
C LYS A 116 -20.61 11.16 15.77
N PRO A 117 -20.60 12.22 14.95
CA PRO A 117 -21.30 12.22 13.67
C PRO A 117 -20.70 11.18 12.74
N ARG A 118 -21.48 10.71 11.76
CA ARG A 118 -20.93 9.87 10.69
C ARG A 118 -19.89 10.66 9.89
N PHE A 119 -18.80 10.02 9.52
CA PHE A 119 -17.82 10.60 8.59
C PHE A 119 -18.28 10.34 7.16
N TYR A 120 -18.27 11.39 6.34
CA TYR A 120 -18.54 11.29 4.91
C TYR A 120 -17.32 11.74 4.12
N GLY A 121 -16.71 10.82 3.37
CA GLY A 121 -15.55 11.15 2.57
C GLY A 121 -15.92 12.03 1.36
N ASP A 122 -15.14 13.07 1.10
CA ASP A 122 -15.33 13.92 -0.08
C ASP A 122 -14.71 13.25 -1.32
N HIS A 123 -15.50 13.16 -2.39
CA HIS A 123 -15.02 12.68 -3.69
C HIS A 123 -13.85 13.51 -4.21
N ASN A 124 -13.84 14.82 -4.03
CA ASN A 124 -12.73 15.67 -4.48
C ASN A 124 -11.43 15.36 -3.73
N GLU A 125 -11.54 14.84 -2.50
CA GLU A 125 -10.38 14.50 -1.69
C GLU A 125 -9.82 13.10 -2.01
N PHE A 126 -10.70 12.09 -2.12
CA PHE A 126 -10.26 10.70 -2.24
C PHE A 126 -10.43 10.11 -3.65
N GLY A 127 -11.42 10.57 -4.41
CA GLY A 127 -11.70 10.13 -5.78
C GLY A 127 -10.46 10.10 -6.69
N PRO A 128 -9.59 11.12 -6.64
CA PRO A 128 -8.36 11.16 -7.43
C PRO A 128 -7.36 10.03 -7.17
N TYR A 129 -7.34 9.46 -5.95
CA TYR A 129 -6.51 8.30 -5.63
C TYR A 129 -7.10 7.03 -6.28
N TYR A 130 -8.43 6.89 -6.22
CA TYR A 130 -9.13 5.79 -6.90
C TYR A 130 -9.06 5.89 -8.42
N ASN A 131 -9.15 7.10 -8.98
CA ASN A 131 -9.02 7.34 -10.40
C ASN A 131 -7.61 6.97 -10.88
N LEU A 132 -6.56 7.35 -10.15
CA LEU A 132 -5.19 6.92 -10.45
C LEU A 132 -5.08 5.39 -10.52
N VAL A 133 -5.63 4.67 -9.53
CA VAL A 133 -5.61 3.20 -9.52
C VAL A 133 -6.38 2.62 -10.69
N ARG A 134 -7.58 3.10 -10.98
CA ARG A 134 -8.42 2.62 -12.08
C ARG A 134 -7.79 2.87 -13.44
N GLU A 135 -7.32 4.09 -13.70
CA GLU A 135 -6.72 4.47 -14.98
C GLU A 135 -5.37 3.79 -15.23
N LYS A 136 -4.64 3.49 -14.16
CA LYS A 136 -3.31 2.87 -14.24
C LYS A 136 -3.29 1.47 -13.61
N ALA A 137 -4.40 0.72 -13.69
CA ALA A 137 -4.57 -0.59 -13.05
C ALA A 137 -3.41 -1.55 -13.31
N GLY A 138 -2.85 -1.54 -14.53
CA GLY A 138 -1.68 -2.34 -14.91
C GLY A 138 -0.37 -2.00 -14.19
N LEU A 139 -0.31 -0.96 -13.34
CA LEU A 139 0.82 -0.66 -12.45
C LEU A 139 0.61 -1.17 -11.01
N PHE A 140 -0.61 -1.59 -10.69
CA PHE A 140 -1.00 -2.09 -9.38
C PHE A 140 -1.17 -3.60 -9.40
N ASP A 141 -1.93 -4.08 -10.39
CA ASP A 141 -2.38 -5.46 -10.50
C ASP A 141 -1.31 -6.36 -11.10
N GLY A 142 -1.28 -7.62 -10.68
CA GLY A 142 -0.33 -8.63 -11.15
C GLY A 142 1.14 -8.34 -10.80
N HIS A 143 1.39 -7.36 -9.92
CA HIS A 143 2.73 -6.99 -9.50
C HIS A 143 3.05 -7.55 -8.11
N GLY A 144 4.07 -8.41 -8.02
CA GLY A 144 4.66 -8.85 -6.76
C GLY A 144 5.63 -7.82 -6.18
N ILE A 145 5.71 -7.73 -4.86
CA ILE A 145 6.68 -6.87 -4.17
C ILE A 145 8.09 -7.45 -4.33
N LEU A 146 9.02 -6.61 -4.76
CA LEU A 146 10.46 -6.91 -4.82
C LEU A 146 11.18 -6.45 -3.56
N ASP A 147 10.90 -5.23 -3.12
CA ASP A 147 11.55 -4.64 -1.95
C ASP A 147 10.64 -3.58 -1.32
N VAL A 148 10.83 -3.36 -0.02
CA VAL A 148 10.09 -2.37 0.76
C VAL A 148 11.06 -1.59 1.62
N TYR A 149 11.05 -0.28 1.44
CA TYR A 149 11.67 0.66 2.35
C TYR A 149 10.60 1.33 3.21
N ILE A 150 10.74 1.19 4.53
CA ILE A 150 9.96 1.95 5.50
C ILE A 150 10.98 2.61 6.43
N ASP A 151 10.88 3.92 6.58
CA ASP A 151 11.76 4.69 7.47
C ASP A 151 11.79 4.08 8.88
N HIS A 152 12.99 3.81 9.40
CA HIS A 152 13.29 3.06 10.65
C HIS A 152 12.99 1.54 10.68
N TYR A 153 12.43 0.95 9.63
CA TYR A 153 12.26 -0.50 9.49
C TYR A 153 13.11 -1.00 8.32
N GLN A 154 14.40 -1.24 8.59
CA GLN A 154 15.26 -1.99 7.66
C GLN A 154 14.96 -3.48 7.83
N ASN A 155 13.99 -4.00 7.08
CA ASN A 155 13.97 -5.44 6.86
C ASN A 155 15.21 -5.83 6.03
N THR A 156 15.70 -7.04 6.26
CA THR A 156 17.06 -7.56 5.99
C THR A 156 17.52 -7.64 4.52
N MET A 157 16.89 -6.91 3.58
CA MET A 157 17.38 -6.83 2.19
C MET A 157 18.16 -5.56 1.87
N GLY A 158 18.02 -4.45 2.60
CA GLY A 158 18.96 -3.31 2.58
C GLY A 158 19.20 -2.61 1.22
N VAL A 159 18.35 -2.84 0.21
CA VAL A 159 18.64 -2.44 -1.16
C VAL A 159 18.18 -1.01 -1.48
N ILE A 160 17.00 -0.61 -1.00
CA ILE A 160 16.57 0.78 -1.08
C ILE A 160 17.15 1.56 0.11
N GLN A 161 18.02 2.52 -0.18
CA GLN A 161 18.50 3.48 0.81
C GLN A 161 17.86 4.84 0.52
N GLN A 162 17.37 5.51 1.56
CA GLN A 162 17.02 6.93 1.52
C GLN A 162 18.12 7.69 2.26
N GLN A 163 18.59 8.79 1.66
CA GLN A 163 19.39 9.78 2.37
C GLN A 163 18.60 11.08 2.39
N GLU A 164 18.00 11.39 3.53
CA GLU A 164 17.44 12.72 3.75
C GLU A 164 18.59 13.68 4.10
N LYS A 165 18.69 14.77 3.36
CA LYS A 165 19.44 15.96 3.80
C LYS A 165 18.47 16.89 4.52
N LEU A 166 17.93 16.44 5.66
CA LEU A 166 17.12 17.28 6.54
C LEU A 166 17.97 17.68 7.76
N SER A 167 18.48 18.91 7.74
CA SER A 167 19.06 19.52 8.93
C SER A 167 17.94 19.87 9.93
N GLY A 168 17.77 19.07 10.99
CA GLY A 168 17.20 19.56 12.24
C GLY A 168 15.76 19.19 12.64
N VAL A 169 15.15 18.12 12.12
CA VAL A 169 13.81 17.67 12.60
C VAL A 169 13.86 16.21 13.04
N SER A 170 13.61 15.96 14.34
CA SER A 170 13.84 14.69 15.03
C SER A 170 12.56 13.85 15.27
N SER A 171 11.56 13.92 14.38
CA SER A 171 10.34 13.13 14.53
C SER A 171 10.04 12.25 13.31
N ARG A 172 10.67 11.06 13.33
CA ARG A 172 10.14 9.71 13.05
C ARG A 172 8.93 9.58 12.11
N ARG A 173 9.10 8.76 11.04
CA ARG A 173 8.12 8.21 10.07
C ARG A 173 7.92 9.05 8.80
N ASN A 174 8.92 9.07 7.93
CA ASN A 174 8.91 10.02 6.82
C ASN A 174 8.33 9.43 5.52
N VAL A 175 8.71 8.21 5.12
CA VAL A 175 8.36 7.69 3.79
C VAL A 175 8.21 6.17 3.81
N MET A 176 7.26 5.66 3.03
CA MET A 176 7.21 4.27 2.59
C MET A 176 7.47 4.21 1.09
N ALA A 177 8.39 3.34 0.65
CA ALA A 177 8.60 3.05 -0.75
C ALA A 177 8.49 1.54 -1.01
N VAL A 178 7.72 1.16 -2.03
CA VAL A 178 7.47 -0.24 -2.40
C VAL A 178 7.88 -0.41 -3.85
N LEU A 179 8.94 -1.18 -4.09
CA LEU A 179 9.35 -1.57 -5.43
C LEU A 179 8.63 -2.87 -5.79
N LYS A 180 7.95 -2.87 -6.93
CA LYS A 180 7.18 -4.01 -7.44
C LYS A 180 7.68 -4.43 -8.83
N LYS A 181 7.46 -5.69 -9.16
CA LYS A 181 7.65 -6.24 -10.51
C LYS A 181 6.42 -7.00 -10.97
N ASN A 182 6.23 -7.07 -12.27
CA ASN A 182 5.45 -8.12 -12.89
C ASN A 182 6.37 -9.04 -13.72
N ASP A 183 5.82 -10.15 -14.19
CA ASP A 183 6.53 -11.11 -15.04
C ASP A 183 6.98 -10.49 -16.37
N SER A 184 6.32 -9.42 -16.82
CA SER A 184 6.54 -8.75 -18.10
C SER A 184 7.67 -7.71 -18.09
N SER A 185 8.69 -7.88 -17.24
CA SER A 185 9.85 -6.96 -17.08
C SER A 185 9.56 -5.55 -16.53
N SER A 186 8.31 -5.20 -16.20
CA SER A 186 8.01 -3.88 -15.66
C SER A 186 8.52 -3.74 -14.22
N ARG A 187 8.96 -2.52 -13.88
CA ARG A 187 9.31 -2.12 -12.52
C ARG A 187 8.53 -0.87 -12.16
N VAL A 188 7.94 -0.89 -10.98
CA VAL A 188 7.13 0.21 -10.46
C VAL A 188 7.55 0.49 -9.03
N LEU A 189 7.87 1.74 -8.73
CA LEU A 189 8.16 2.22 -7.39
C LEU A 189 6.98 3.06 -6.90
N HIS A 190 6.27 2.57 -5.88
CA HIS A 190 5.29 3.37 -5.16
C HIS A 190 5.99 4.11 -4.03
N VAL A 191 5.71 5.39 -3.87
CA VAL A 191 6.26 6.22 -2.78
C VAL A 191 5.12 6.92 -2.07
N VAL A 192 4.96 6.64 -0.78
CA VAL A 192 3.94 7.25 0.09
C VAL A 192 4.62 8.13 1.13
N ASN A 193 4.27 9.42 1.12
CA ASN A 193 4.77 10.37 2.10
C ASN A 193 3.95 10.33 3.39
N TRP A 194 4.56 9.85 4.47
CA TRP A 194 3.97 9.76 5.80
C TRP A 194 4.34 10.92 6.73
N GLN A 195 5.18 11.88 6.29
CA GLN A 195 5.63 13.02 7.11
C GLN A 195 4.46 13.85 7.66
N VAL A 196 4.40 14.02 8.98
CA VAL A 196 3.22 14.53 9.69
C VAL A 196 2.91 16.01 9.42
N SER A 197 3.88 16.86 9.06
CA SER A 197 3.64 18.31 9.01
C SER A 197 3.21 18.82 7.62
N ARG A 198 2.04 19.47 7.57
CA ARG A 198 1.53 20.20 6.39
C ARG A 198 2.45 21.36 5.97
N ALA A 199 3.09 22.01 6.95
CA ALA A 199 4.04 23.09 6.74
C ALA A 199 5.25 22.69 5.86
N ASN A 200 5.63 21.41 5.87
CA ASN A 200 6.69 20.91 4.99
C ASN A 200 6.16 20.65 3.57
N MET A 201 4.90 20.24 3.39
CA MET A 201 4.36 19.99 2.04
C MET A 201 4.15 21.27 1.21
N GLU A 202 3.89 22.40 1.86
CA GLU A 202 3.55 23.66 1.18
C GLU A 202 4.77 24.44 0.65
N ASN A 203 5.98 24.17 1.17
CA ASN A 203 7.20 24.89 0.77
C ASN A 203 7.90 24.37 -0.50
N GLY A 204 7.26 23.46 -1.26
CA GLY A 204 7.62 23.13 -2.66
C GLY A 204 9.01 22.48 -2.90
N SER A 205 9.84 22.34 -1.87
CA SER A 205 11.27 22.02 -2.01
C SER A 205 11.65 20.65 -1.46
N HIS A 206 10.67 19.85 -1.07
CA HIS A 206 10.93 18.50 -0.56
C HIS A 206 11.04 17.51 -1.71
N TYR A 207 12.10 16.71 -1.69
CA TYR A 207 12.33 15.64 -2.64
C TYR A 207 12.79 14.41 -1.89
N PHE A 208 12.29 13.25 -2.30
CA PHE A 208 12.79 11.95 -1.89
C PHE A 208 13.72 11.42 -2.96
N THR A 209 14.94 11.07 -2.57
CA THR A 209 15.89 10.41 -3.46
C THR A 209 16.05 8.98 -3.01
N PHE A 210 15.85 8.06 -3.94
CA PHE A 210 15.99 6.63 -3.74
C PHE A 210 17.17 6.12 -4.56
N TRP A 211 17.99 5.28 -3.94
CA TRP A 211 19.03 4.51 -4.61
C TRP A 211 18.59 3.05 -4.65
N ILE A 212 18.48 2.48 -5.84
CA ILE A 212 17.96 1.14 -6.09
C ILE A 212 19.06 0.31 -6.77
N ASP A 213 19.42 -0.83 -6.22
CA ASP A 213 20.41 -1.72 -6.84
C ASP A 213 19.95 -2.18 -8.23
N LYS A 214 20.88 -2.17 -9.19
CA LYS A 214 20.60 -2.56 -10.57
C LYS A 214 20.14 -4.01 -10.72
N SER A 215 20.48 -4.90 -9.80
CA SER A 215 19.96 -6.28 -9.82
C SER A 215 18.43 -6.34 -9.69
N LEU A 216 17.80 -5.35 -9.04
CA LEU A 216 16.35 -5.25 -8.93
C LEU A 216 15.71 -4.67 -10.20
N ILE A 217 16.45 -3.90 -10.99
CA ILE A 217 16.01 -3.31 -12.26
C ILE A 217 17.05 -3.70 -13.33
N PRO A 218 16.96 -4.91 -13.90
CA PRO A 218 18.02 -5.52 -14.71
C PRO A 218 18.16 -4.92 -16.13
N PHE A 219 17.45 -3.83 -16.40
CA PHE A 219 17.55 -3.05 -17.64
C PHE A 219 18.14 -1.67 -17.33
N ASN A 220 18.43 -0.87 -18.36
CA ASN A 220 19.02 0.46 -18.24
C ASN A 220 17.94 1.54 -18.40
N PRO A 221 17.17 1.88 -17.33
CA PRO A 221 16.17 2.91 -17.41
C PRO A 221 16.84 4.26 -17.64
N THR A 222 16.38 4.98 -18.65
CA THR A 222 16.83 6.37 -18.88
C THR A 222 15.91 7.37 -18.20
N GLN A 223 14.67 6.98 -17.95
CA GLN A 223 13.65 7.82 -17.35
C GLN A 223 12.62 7.01 -16.54
N VAL A 224 11.90 7.72 -15.67
CA VAL A 224 10.69 7.23 -15.01
C VAL A 224 9.53 8.13 -15.35
N THR A 225 8.35 7.55 -15.59
CA THR A 225 7.09 8.31 -15.58
C THR A 225 6.49 8.23 -14.19
N ILE A 226 6.23 9.37 -13.57
CA ILE A 226 5.69 9.50 -12.21
C ILE A 226 4.23 9.94 -12.31
N TYR A 227 3.33 9.05 -11.89
CA TYR A 227 1.90 9.28 -11.81
C TYR A 227 1.51 9.75 -10.41
N ARG A 228 0.58 10.70 -10.33
CA ARG A 228 0.20 11.37 -9.07
C ARG A 228 -1.28 11.68 -9.01
N PRO A 229 -1.94 11.52 -7.85
CA PRO A 229 -3.33 11.95 -7.69
C PRO A 229 -3.45 13.47 -7.91
N ASN A 230 -4.44 13.91 -8.70
CA ASN A 230 -4.75 15.33 -8.97
C ASN A 230 -3.64 16.16 -9.61
N ARG A 231 -2.63 15.55 -10.23
CA ARG A 231 -1.53 16.30 -10.85
C ARG A 231 -1.15 15.69 -12.19
N PRO A 232 -0.62 16.52 -13.11
CA PRO A 232 -0.06 15.99 -14.35
C PRO A 232 1.03 14.96 -14.07
N ASP A 233 1.06 13.92 -14.89
CA ASP A 233 2.16 12.97 -14.97
C ASP A 233 3.46 13.72 -15.31
N ILE A 234 4.57 13.31 -14.70
CA ILE A 234 5.89 13.91 -14.98
C ILE A 234 6.86 12.83 -15.43
N VAL A 235 7.76 13.19 -16.33
CA VAL A 235 8.89 12.34 -16.70
C VAL A 235 10.12 12.89 -16.00
N ALA A 236 10.80 12.04 -15.25
CA ALA A 236 12.03 12.41 -14.54
C ALA A 236 13.19 11.51 -15.01
N PRO A 237 14.41 12.05 -15.12
CA PRO A 237 15.58 11.27 -15.48
C PRO A 237 15.95 10.28 -14.37
N VAL A 238 16.50 9.14 -14.78
CA VAL A 238 17.16 8.17 -13.88
C VAL A 238 18.66 8.29 -14.08
N TYR A 239 19.41 8.35 -12.98
CA TYR A 239 20.87 8.42 -13.03
C TYR A 239 21.48 7.15 -12.46
N GLU A 240 22.60 6.72 -13.02
CA GLU A 240 23.47 5.73 -12.38
C GLU A 240 24.41 6.42 -11.39
N ASP A 241 24.57 5.85 -10.20
CA ASP A 241 25.59 6.28 -9.24
C ASP A 241 26.88 5.45 -9.34
N THR A 242 27.93 5.87 -8.64
CA THR A 242 29.23 5.19 -8.64
C THR A 242 29.21 3.81 -7.97
N ASN A 243 28.12 3.45 -7.29
CA ASN A 243 27.97 2.20 -6.56
C ASN A 243 27.08 1.20 -7.32
N ASN A 244 26.90 1.40 -8.63
CA ASN A 244 26.06 0.56 -9.49
C ASN A 244 24.59 0.51 -9.00
N ARG A 245 24.03 1.68 -8.69
CA ARG A 245 22.61 1.85 -8.32
C ARG A 245 21.92 2.88 -9.21
N TRP A 246 20.62 2.71 -9.40
CA TRP A 246 19.74 3.70 -10.00
C TRP A 246 19.33 4.73 -8.95
N LYS A 247 19.53 6.00 -9.26
CA LYS A 247 19.10 7.15 -8.48
C LYS A 247 17.83 7.72 -9.09
N VAL A 248 16.75 7.73 -8.31
CA VAL A 248 15.45 8.31 -8.68
C VAL A 248 15.08 9.39 -7.69
N THR A 249 14.70 10.58 -8.17
CA THR A 249 14.23 11.68 -7.34
C THR A 249 12.75 11.94 -7.60
N ILE A 250 11.95 11.92 -6.55
CA ILE A 250 10.49 12.14 -6.59
C ILE A 250 10.17 13.33 -5.68
N SER A 251 9.24 14.19 -6.12
CA SER A 251 8.83 15.31 -5.29
C SER A 251 8.08 14.83 -4.04
N GLY A 252 8.47 15.35 -2.87
CA GLY A 252 7.90 14.99 -1.57
C GLY A 252 6.67 15.79 -1.17
N VAL A 253 6.22 16.72 -2.02
CA VAL A 253 4.95 17.45 -1.80
C VAL A 253 3.72 16.56 -2.00
N ASP A 254 3.89 15.42 -2.65
CA ASP A 254 2.82 14.50 -2.99
C ASP A 254 2.67 13.45 -1.88
N VAL A 255 1.43 13.16 -1.47
CA VAL A 255 1.15 12.06 -0.54
C VAL A 255 1.51 10.73 -1.17
N TRP A 256 1.31 10.61 -2.48
CA TRP A 256 1.54 9.38 -3.23
C TRP A 256 2.05 9.66 -4.62
N ALA A 257 3.10 8.93 -5.01
CA ALA A 257 3.63 8.91 -6.35
C ALA A 257 3.88 7.46 -6.79
N VAL A 258 3.62 7.17 -8.06
CA VAL A 258 3.88 5.86 -8.68
C VAL A 258 4.84 6.08 -9.84
N ALA A 259 6.07 5.61 -9.72
CA ALA A 259 7.11 5.77 -10.73
C ALA A 259 7.29 4.47 -11.53
N LYS A 260 6.98 4.51 -12.83
CA LYS A 260 7.22 3.40 -13.77
C LYS A 260 8.54 3.61 -14.50
N PHE A 261 9.44 2.64 -14.42
CA PHE A 261 10.72 2.65 -15.13
C PHE A 261 10.52 2.31 -16.62
N GLN A 262 11.23 3.03 -17.49
CA GLN A 262 11.20 2.88 -18.95
C GLN A 262 12.61 2.70 -19.52
#